data_AF-A0A6B0VL49-F1
#
_entry.id   AF-A0A6B0VL49-F1
#
_cell.length_a   1.000
_cell.length_b   1.000
_cell.length_c   1.000
_cell.angle_alpha   90.00
_cell.angle_beta   90.00
_cell.angle_gamma   90.00
#
_symmetry.space_group_name_H-M   'P 1'
#
loop_
_entity.id
_entity.type
_entity.pdbx_description
1 polymer ?
#
loop_
_entity_poly.entity_id
_entity_poly.type
_entity_poly.pdbx_seq_one_letter_code
_entity_poly.pdbx_strand_id
1 'polypeptide(L)' 'MTRADRDEERDERIEMRIIVDAYTAEEQAMGWYSYLDDTLAFPFDARCIDEREESPLREGEPVRW' A
#
# COMPACT_ATOMS: atom_id res chain seq x y z
N MET A 1 13.14 9.37 8.27
CA MET A 1 12.34 8.13 8.40
C MET A 1 12.38 7.70 9.84
N THR A 2 11.36 8.06 10.62
CA THR A 2 11.21 7.56 11.99
C THR A 2 10.84 6.08 11.86
N ARG A 3 11.72 5.18 12.31
CA ARG A 3 11.43 3.75 12.30
C ARG A 3 10.33 3.52 13.33
N ALA A 4 9.15 3.08 12.86
CA ALA A 4 8.10 2.62 13.75
C ALA A 4 8.63 1.41 14.55
N ASP A 5 8.13 1.26 15.77
CA ASP A 5 8.40 0.07 16.57
C ASP A 5 7.94 -1.18 15.84
N ARG A 6 8.56 -2.32 16.14
CA ARG A 6 8.21 -3.59 15.52
C ARG A 6 6.79 -3.97 15.92
N ASP A 7 6.01 -4.38 14.94
CA ASP A 7 4.65 -4.87 15.10
C ASP A 7 4.60 -6.30 14.53
N GLU A 8 4.58 -7.29 15.43
CA GLU A 8 4.64 -8.70 15.07
C GLU A 8 3.40 -9.16 14.28
N GLU A 9 2.22 -8.59 14.56
CA GLU A 9 0.99 -8.91 13.83
C GLU A 9 1.07 -8.39 12.39
N ARG A 10 1.60 -7.17 12.21
CA ARG A 10 1.83 -6.61 10.89
C ARG A 10 2.88 -7.41 10.12
N ASP A 11 3.98 -7.81 10.75
CA ASP A 11 5.04 -8.61 10.14
C ASP A 11 4.49 -9.97 9.70
N GLU A 12 3.77 -10.68 10.58
CA GLU A 12 3.14 -11.98 10.26
C GLU A 12 2.12 -11.83 9.12
N ARG A 13 1.31 -10.77 9.12
CA ARG A 13 0.35 -10.52 8.04
C ARG A 13 1.04 -10.31 6.70
N ILE A 14 2.14 -9.58 6.67
CA ILE A 14 2.91 -9.37 5.44
C ILE A 14 3.46 -10.71 4.94
N GLU A 15 4.17 -11.45 5.79
CA GLU A 15 4.83 -12.71 5.41
C GLU A 15 3.83 -13.82 5.02
N MET A 16 2.75 -13.97 5.78
CA MET A 16 1.84 -15.10 5.66
C MET A 16 0.61 -14.84 4.79
N ARG A 17 0.32 -13.57 4.45
CA ARG A 17 -0.89 -13.22 3.66
C ARG A 17 -0.62 -12.37 2.43
N ILE A 18 0.42 -11.53 2.45
CA ILE A 18 0.66 -10.56 1.36
C ILE A 18 1.71 -11.07 0.39
N ILE A 19 2.87 -11.48 0.90
CA ILE A 19 4.01 -11.92 0.08
C ILE A 19 4.28 -13.42 0.22
N VAL A 20 3.23 -14.21 0.46
CA VAL A 20 3.33 -15.67 0.57
C VAL A 20 3.88 -16.26 -0.73
N ASP A 21 4.94 -17.06 -0.63
CA ASP A 21 5.66 -17.66 -1.77
C ASP A 21 6.10 -16.66 -2.86
N ALA A 22 6.33 -15.39 -2.50
CA ALA A 22 6.83 -14.37 -3.40
C ALA A 22 8.35 -14.19 -3.24
N TYR A 23 9.11 -14.75 -4.18
CA TYR A 23 10.58 -14.80 -4.10
C TYR A 23 11.26 -13.64 -4.83
N THR A 24 10.54 -12.97 -5.72
CA THR A 24 11.02 -11.82 -6.51
C THR A 24 10.26 -10.55 -6.16
N ALA A 25 10.87 -9.39 -6.46
CA ALA A 25 10.24 -8.10 -6.23
C ALA A 25 8.94 -7.92 -7.03
N GLU A 26 8.86 -8.50 -8.23
CA GLU A 26 7.68 -8.47 -9.09
C GLU A 26 6.53 -9.29 -8.48
N GLU A 27 6.82 -10.50 -7.99
CA GLU A 27 5.84 -11.32 -7.28
C GLU A 27 5.35 -10.65 -5.99
N GLN A 28 6.26 -10.02 -5.23
CA GLN A 28 5.88 -9.30 -4.01
C GLN A 28 4.99 -8.10 -4.33
N ALA A 29 5.28 -7.36 -5.39
CA ALA A 29 4.43 -6.27 -5.86
C ALA A 29 3.03 -6.77 -6.24
N MET A 30 2.93 -7.94 -6.89
CA MET A 30 1.64 -8.56 -7.20
C MET A 30 0.88 -8.97 -5.94
N GLY A 31 1.56 -9.56 -4.96
CA GLY A 31 0.95 -9.94 -3.68
C GLY A 31 0.37 -8.74 -2.92
N TRP A 32 1.10 -7.62 -2.88
CA TRP A 32 0.60 -6.35 -2.35
C TRP A 32 -0.61 -5.82 -3.13
N TYR A 33 -0.53 -5.85 -4.46
CA TYR A 33 -1.63 -5.40 -5.31
C TYR A 33 -2.91 -6.20 -5.04
N SER A 34 -2.85 -7.53 -5.09
CA SER A 34 -4.02 -8.39 -4.83
C SER A 34 -4.56 -8.22 -3.42
N TYR A 35 -3.70 -8.19 -2.40
CA TYR A 35 -4.16 -8.01 -1.03
C TYR A 35 -4.87 -6.67 -0.81
N LEU A 36 -4.34 -5.57 -1.36
CA LEU A 36 -4.95 -4.25 -1.22
C LEU A 36 -6.25 -4.12 -2.02
N ASP A 37 -6.32 -4.70 -3.22
CA ASP A 37 -7.54 -4.74 -4.03
C ASP A 37 -8.69 -5.48 -3.30
N ASP A 38 -8.38 -6.59 -2.63
CA ASP A 38 -9.36 -7.37 -1.88
C ASP A 38 -9.76 -6.73 -0.53
N THR A 39 -8.86 -5.99 0.12
CA THR A 39 -9.06 -5.55 1.51
C THR A 39 -9.44 -4.09 1.67
N LEU A 40 -9.09 -3.23 0.72
CA LEU A 40 -9.51 -1.83 0.77
C LEU A 40 -11.00 -1.73 0.41
N ALA A 41 -11.74 -1.00 1.24
CA ALA A 41 -13.14 -0.74 0.98
C ALA A 41 -13.27 0.47 0.04
N PHE A 42 -13.56 0.18 -1.23
CA PHE A 42 -13.78 1.20 -2.24
C PHE A 42 -15.27 1.58 -2.40
N PRO A 43 -15.58 2.85 -2.73
CA PRO A 43 -14.65 3.97 -2.80
C PRO A 43 -14.34 4.55 -1.42
N PHE A 44 -13.19 5.21 -1.27
CA PHE A 44 -12.81 5.96 -0.06
C PHE A 44 -12.27 7.35 -0.36
N ASP A 45 -12.40 8.26 0.61
CA ASP A 45 -11.87 9.62 0.48
C ASP A 45 -10.41 9.63 0.93
N ALA A 46 -9.55 10.24 0.13
CA ALA A 46 -8.10 10.34 0.37
C ALA A 46 -7.59 11.76 0.07
N ARG A 47 -6.33 12.01 0.47
CA ARG A 47 -5.64 13.27 0.19
C ARG A 47 -4.25 12.98 -0.35
N CYS A 48 -3.89 13.58 -1.48
CA CYS A 48 -2.53 13.50 -2.00
C CYS A 48 -1.58 14.20 -1.02
N ILE A 49 -0.48 13.55 -0.62
CA ILE A 49 0.46 14.10 0.36
C ILE A 49 1.79 14.56 -0.25
N ASP A 50 1.98 14.31 -1.55
CA ASP A 50 3.23 14.63 -2.25
C ASP A 50 2.96 14.77 -3.76
N GLU A 51 3.57 15.77 -4.41
CA GLU A 51 3.44 15.97 -5.85
C GLU A 51 4.38 15.04 -6.61
N ARG A 52 3.91 14.50 -7.73
CA ARG A 52 4.74 13.67 -8.62
C ARG A 52 4.55 14.11 -10.07
N GLU A 53 5.63 14.15 -10.84
CA GLU A 53 5.59 14.57 -12.25
C GLU A 53 4.63 13.71 -13.10
N GLU A 54 4.50 12.44 -12.75
CA GLU A 54 3.63 11.45 -13.40
C GLU A 54 2.16 11.55 -12.97
N SER A 55 1.84 12.33 -11.93
CA SER A 55 0.51 12.46 -11.36
C SER A 55 -0.09 13.84 -11.65
N PRO A 56 -1.37 13.94 -12.07
CA PRO A 56 -2.03 15.23 -12.23
C PRO A 56 -2.44 15.88 -10.89
N LEU A 57 -2.34 15.15 -9.77
CA LEU A 57 -2.82 15.61 -8.46
C LEU A 57 -1.81 16.53 -7.77
N ARG A 58 -2.32 17.58 -7.13
CA ARG A 58 -1.53 18.52 -6.32
C ARG A 58 -1.42 18.06 -4.87
N GLU A 59 -0.38 18.50 -4.16
CA GLU A 59 -0.27 18.25 -2.72
C GLU A 59 -1.50 18.84 -2.00
N GLY A 60 -2.11 18.04 -1.14
CA GLY A 60 -3.29 18.40 -0.36
C GLY A 60 -4.62 18.26 -1.11
N GLU A 61 -4.62 17.89 -2.39
CA GLU A 61 -5.84 17.72 -3.18
C GLU A 61 -6.68 16.53 -2.64
N PRO A 62 -7.96 16.76 -2.27
CA PRO A 62 -8.85 15.68 -1.86
C PRO A 62 -9.34 14.91 -3.08
N VAL A 63 -9.28 13.58 -3.00
CA VAL A 63 -9.73 12.69 -4.07
C VAL A 63 -10.66 11.63 -3.49
N ARG A 64 -11.60 11.16 -4.31
CA ARG A 64 -12.35 9.94 -4.03
C ARG A 64 -11.78 8.83 -4.90
N TRP A 65 -11.17 7.86 -4.25
CA TRP A 65 -10.50 6.72 -4.85
C TRP A 65 -11.44 5.51 -4.88
#